data_AF-A0A3D3B1E0-F1
#
_entry.id   AF-A0A3D3B1E0-F1
#
_cell.length_a   1.000
_cell.length_b   1.000
_cell.length_c   1.000
_cell.angle_alpha   90.00
_cell.angle_beta   90.00
_cell.angle_gamma   90.00
#
_symmetry.space_group_name_H-M   'P 1'
#
loop_
_entity.id
_entity.type
_entity.pdbx_description
1 polymer ?
#
loop_
_entity_poly.entity_id
_entity_poly.type
_entity_poly.pdbx_seq_one_letter_code
_entity_poly.pdbx_strand_id
1 'polypeptide(L)'
;MHGLLRRFGVRWCRVTTAFGGHKSTHLGEPTATHVDKLEAPICWSDYKVAGLRVDYPSWKGVAAILSVLTVVRIWAASRVGLAPDEAYYWLWSQTPALGYSDHPPMVAWWIWLSTRVLGDTAIGVRMPPILSALVTSLAVFGTARQLFSPYVIALRAVLWFNAMILIGVGAIFSTPDAPSTMFWA
;
A
#
# COMPACT_ATOMS: atom_id res chain seq x y z
N MET A 1 -21.30 -23.09 41.10
CA MET A 1 -21.29 -21.64 40.78
C MET A 1 -21.24 -21.45 39.26
N HIS A 2 -22.35 -21.76 38.58
CA HIS A 2 -22.41 -22.07 37.14
C HIS A 2 -23.10 -20.96 36.31
N GLY A 3 -22.71 -19.70 36.44
CA GLY A 3 -23.56 -18.63 35.88
C GLY A 3 -22.98 -17.24 35.68
N LEU A 4 -21.74 -17.06 35.21
CA LEU A 4 -21.20 -15.69 35.03
C LEU A 4 -20.33 -15.41 33.80
N LEU A 5 -20.29 -16.29 32.78
CA LEU A 5 -19.49 -16.04 31.56
C LEU A 5 -20.29 -16.17 30.25
N ARG A 6 -21.55 -15.71 30.24
CA ARG A 6 -22.39 -15.56 29.03
C ARG A 6 -22.57 -14.10 28.58
N ARG A 7 -21.74 -13.17 29.05
CA ARG A 7 -21.91 -11.72 28.80
C ARG A 7 -21.08 -11.14 27.65
N PHE A 8 -20.18 -11.92 27.06
CA PHE A 8 -19.46 -11.53 25.85
C PHE A 8 -19.83 -12.51 24.74
N GLY A 9 -20.64 -12.07 23.78
CA GLY A 9 -21.13 -12.85 22.65
C GLY A 9 -20.05 -13.26 21.66
N VAL A 10 -18.95 -13.84 22.14
CA VAL A 10 -17.89 -14.45 21.34
C VAL A 10 -18.45 -15.77 20.80
N ARG A 11 -19.00 -15.71 19.59
CA ARG A 11 -19.40 -16.90 18.85
C ARG A 11 -18.12 -17.47 18.24
N TRP A 12 -17.56 -18.50 18.88
CA TRP A 12 -16.41 -19.24 18.34
C TRP A 12 -16.78 -19.82 16.97
N CYS A 13 -15.95 -19.54 15.96
CA CYS A 13 -16.05 -20.19 14.68
C CYS A 13 -15.73 -21.68 14.91
N ARG A 14 -16.74 -22.54 14.80
CA ARG A 14 -16.56 -23.98 14.95
C ARG A 14 -15.82 -24.47 13.71
N VAL A 15 -14.50 -24.64 13.82
CA VAL A 15 -13.74 -25.49 12.89
C VAL A 15 -14.32 -26.88 13.06
N THR A 16 -15.20 -27.28 12.15
CA THR A 16 -15.63 -28.68 12.05
C THR A 16 -14.53 -29.40 11.28
N THR A 17 -13.47 -29.80 11.98
CA THR A 17 -12.64 -30.89 11.47
C THR A 17 -13.49 -32.16 11.54
N ALA A 18 -14.15 -32.52 10.44
CA ALA A 18 -14.72 -33.85 10.27
C ALA A 18 -13.56 -34.84 10.09
N PHE A 19 -12.91 -35.25 11.18
CA PHE A 19 -12.07 -36.43 11.19
C PHE A 19 -12.94 -37.62 11.64
N GLY A 20 -13.25 -38.49 10.68
CA GLY A 20 -13.89 -39.78 10.91
C GLY A 20 -13.07 -40.63 11.87
N GLY A 21 -13.76 -41.35 12.76
CA GLY A 21 -13.16 -41.99 13.92
C GLY A 21 -12.32 -43.24 13.63
N HIS A 22 -11.31 -43.44 14.48
CA HIS A 22 -10.80 -44.77 14.83
C HIS A 22 -10.31 -44.78 16.28
N LYS A 23 -10.59 -45.87 17.00
CA LYS A 23 -10.50 -46.03 18.46
C LYS A 23 -9.06 -46.25 18.99
N SER A 24 -8.77 -45.58 20.12
CA SER A 24 -8.00 -45.95 21.35
C SER A 24 -6.74 -46.84 21.28
N THR A 25 -5.62 -46.43 21.90
CA THR A 25 -5.19 -46.74 23.30
C THR A 25 -3.72 -46.29 23.61
N HIS A 26 -3.46 -46.03 24.90
CA HIS A 26 -2.18 -45.99 25.66
C HIS A 26 -1.36 -44.68 25.86
N LEU A 27 -1.49 -44.18 27.11
CA LEU A 27 -0.46 -43.75 28.08
C LEU A 27 0.58 -42.67 27.74
N GLY A 28 0.45 -41.51 28.40
CA GLY A 28 1.53 -40.54 28.68
C GLY A 28 1.05 -39.09 28.80
N GLU A 29 0.98 -38.53 30.01
CA GLU A 29 0.98 -37.07 30.26
C GLU A 29 2.31 -36.72 30.98
N PRO A 30 2.78 -35.46 31.01
CA PRO A 30 2.62 -34.37 30.03
C PRO A 30 3.96 -33.66 29.74
N THR A 31 4.29 -33.37 28.49
CA THR A 31 5.29 -32.33 28.15
C THR A 31 4.61 -31.24 27.36
N ALA A 32 4.04 -30.29 28.08
CA ALA A 32 3.56 -29.03 27.53
C ALA A 32 4.76 -28.21 27.04
N THR A 33 5.19 -28.42 25.79
CA THR A 33 6.03 -27.46 25.10
C THR A 33 5.20 -26.19 24.87
N HIS A 34 5.70 -25.14 25.50
CA HIS A 34 5.11 -23.82 25.63
C HIS A 34 5.16 -23.04 24.30
N VAL A 35 4.53 -23.56 23.24
CA VAL A 35 4.54 -22.89 21.92
C VAL A 35 3.25 -23.05 21.09
N ASP A 36 2.37 -23.99 21.42
CA ASP A 36 1.19 -24.31 20.57
C ASP A 36 -0.02 -23.37 20.73
N LYS A 37 0.12 -22.22 21.40
CA LYS A 37 -1.01 -21.31 21.71
C LYS A 37 -1.10 -20.05 20.84
N LEU A 38 -0.29 -19.89 19.80
CA LEU A 38 -0.29 -18.67 18.98
C LEU A 38 -0.86 -18.83 17.57
N GLU A 39 -1.24 -20.03 17.14
CA GLU A 39 -1.79 -20.27 15.80
C GLU A 39 -3.31 -20.31 15.75
N ALA A 40 -4.00 -19.38 16.42
CA ALA A 40 -5.39 -19.13 16.05
C ALA A 40 -5.37 -18.41 14.68
N PRO A 41 -5.88 -19.02 13.58
CA PRO A 41 -6.00 -18.30 12.32
C PRO A 41 -6.91 -17.11 12.57
N ILE A 42 -6.34 -15.91 12.44
CA ILE A 42 -7.06 -14.66 12.65
C ILE A 42 -8.20 -14.63 11.62
N CYS A 43 -9.42 -14.92 12.06
CA CYS A 43 -10.61 -14.84 11.22
C CYS A 43 -11.00 -13.37 11.13
N TRP A 44 -10.50 -12.66 10.12
CA TRP A 44 -10.71 -11.21 9.93
C TRP A 44 -12.16 -10.81 9.58
N SER A 45 -13.11 -11.74 9.66
CA SER A 45 -14.45 -11.57 9.11
C SER A 45 -15.41 -10.80 10.02
N ASP A 46 -15.20 -10.79 11.34
CA ASP A 46 -16.29 -10.42 12.29
C ASP A 46 -15.95 -9.30 13.28
N TYR A 47 -15.02 -8.40 12.97
CA TYR A 47 -14.89 -7.16 13.75
C TYR A 47 -16.07 -6.24 13.46
N LYS A 48 -17.18 -6.45 14.16
CA LYS A 48 -18.20 -5.42 14.28
C LYS A 48 -17.68 -4.36 15.25
N VAL A 49 -16.96 -3.36 14.72
CA VAL A 49 -16.70 -2.13 15.46
C VAL A 49 -18.07 -1.55 15.80
N ALA A 50 -18.41 -1.57 17.09
CA ALA A 50 -19.75 -1.27 17.57
C ALA A 50 -20.18 0.15 17.11
N GLY A 51 -21.26 0.21 16.32
CA GLY A 51 -22.00 1.45 16.09
C GLY A 51 -21.54 2.37 14.95
N LEU A 52 -20.33 2.21 14.39
CA LEU A 52 -19.91 3.04 13.24
C LEU A 52 -20.28 2.35 11.93
N ARG A 53 -21.28 2.88 11.20
CA ARG A 53 -21.47 2.55 9.79
C ARG A 53 -20.38 3.24 8.98
N VAL A 54 -19.28 2.55 8.72
CA VAL A 54 -18.30 3.00 7.72
C VAL A 54 -18.84 2.57 6.37
N ASP A 55 -19.45 3.50 5.64
CA ASP A 55 -19.82 3.24 4.25
C ASP A 55 -18.57 2.86 3.47
N TYR A 56 -18.63 1.73 2.78
CA TYR A 56 -17.49 1.28 2.00
C TYR A 56 -17.28 2.23 0.82
N PRO A 57 -16.04 2.68 0.58
CA PRO A 57 -15.77 3.59 -0.52
C PRO A 57 -16.18 2.88 -1.82
N SER A 58 -16.98 3.53 -2.65
CA SER A 58 -17.21 3.05 -4.01
C SER A 58 -15.95 3.26 -4.84
N TRP A 59 -15.77 2.50 -5.92
CA TRP A 59 -14.66 2.72 -6.85
C TRP A 59 -14.67 4.16 -7.40
N LYS A 60 -15.87 4.74 -7.61
CA LYS A 60 -16.05 6.14 -8.02
C LYS A 60 -15.49 7.10 -6.98
N GLY A 61 -15.73 6.83 -5.70
CA GLY A 61 -15.18 7.60 -4.59
C GLY A 61 -13.66 7.53 -4.53
N VAL A 62 -13.08 6.33 -4.67
CA VAL A 62 -11.61 6.17 -4.70
C VAL A 62 -11.00 6.85 -5.92
N ALA A 63 -11.60 6.70 -7.10
CA ALA A 63 -11.14 7.37 -8.32
C ALA A 63 -11.20 8.90 -8.18
N ALA A 64 -12.26 9.45 -7.59
CA ALA A 64 -12.37 10.87 -7.29
C ALA A 64 -11.27 11.33 -6.33
N ILE A 65 -11.01 10.58 -5.25
CA ILE A 65 -9.93 10.87 -4.30
C ILE A 65 -8.56 10.87 -4.99
N LEU A 66 -8.24 9.84 -5.79
CA LEU A 66 -6.97 9.76 -6.52
C LEU A 66 -6.82 10.93 -7.51
N SER A 67 -7.90 11.30 -8.19
CA SER A 67 -7.91 12.44 -9.11
C SER A 67 -7.62 13.75 -8.37
N VAL A 68 -8.32 13.99 -7.25
CA VAL A 68 -8.10 15.17 -6.40
C VAL A 68 -6.68 15.19 -5.85
N LEU A 69 -6.17 14.07 -5.32
CA LEU A 69 -4.80 13.97 -4.82
C LEU A 69 -3.76 14.25 -5.90
N THR A 70 -3.97 13.74 -7.11
CA THR A 70 -3.09 14.01 -8.26
C THR A 70 -3.07 15.49 -8.60
N VAL A 71 -4.24 16.14 -8.66
CA VAL A 71 -4.34 17.58 -8.88
C VAL A 71 -3.67 18.37 -7.76
N VAL A 72 -3.86 17.99 -6.50
CA VAL A 72 -3.21 18.62 -5.34
C VAL A 72 -1.69 18.48 -5.42
N ARG A 73 -1.17 17.30 -5.81
CA ARG A 73 0.27 17.07 -6.01
C ARG A 73 0.84 17.95 -7.11
N ILE A 74 0.15 18.05 -8.26
CA ILE A 74 0.55 18.94 -9.38
C ILE A 74 0.55 20.39 -8.91
N TRP A 75 -0.51 20.82 -8.21
CA TRP A 75 -0.59 22.16 -7.66
C TRP A 75 0.57 22.43 -6.70
N ALA A 76 0.82 21.54 -5.73
CA ALA A 76 1.92 21.68 -4.78
C ALA A 76 3.30 21.72 -5.48
N ALA A 77 3.51 20.84 -6.46
CA ALA A 77 4.73 20.80 -7.27
C ALA A 77 5.00 22.10 -8.04
N SER A 78 3.95 22.87 -8.37
CA SER A 78 4.09 24.16 -9.06
C SER A 78 4.45 25.34 -8.14
N ARG A 79 4.33 25.19 -6.82
CA ARG A 79 4.45 26.30 -5.86
C ARG A 79 5.84 26.42 -5.22
N VAL A 80 6.69 25.41 -5.38
CA VAL A 80 8.00 25.34 -4.72
C VAL A 80 9.09 25.27 -5.78
N GLY A 81 10.21 25.97 -5.56
CA GLY A 81 11.41 25.80 -6.39
C GLY A 81 11.97 24.38 -6.32
N LEU A 82 12.89 24.04 -7.23
CA LEU A 82 13.59 22.75 -7.20
C LEU A 82 14.42 22.62 -5.92
N ALA A 83 14.30 21.49 -5.24
CA ALA A 83 15.21 21.13 -4.17
C ALA A 83 16.61 20.79 -4.75
N PRO A 84 17.68 20.90 -3.95
CA PRO A 84 19.04 20.56 -4.39
C PRO A 84 19.15 19.17 -5.02
N ASP A 85 18.49 18.18 -4.40
CA ASP A 85 18.49 16.79 -4.88
C ASP A 85 17.80 16.68 -6.26
N GLU A 86 16.70 17.39 -6.48
CA GLU A 86 16.00 17.40 -7.76
C GLU A 86 16.83 18.10 -8.85
N ALA A 87 17.51 19.19 -8.51
CA ALA A 87 18.41 19.88 -9.43
C ALA A 87 19.60 18.98 -9.84
N TYR A 88 20.10 18.16 -8.91
CA TYR A 88 21.14 17.18 -9.17
C TYR A 88 20.68 16.09 -10.16
N TYR A 89 19.49 15.51 -9.95
CA TYR A 89 18.93 14.53 -10.89
C TYR A 89 18.50 15.14 -12.23
N TRP A 90 18.09 16.40 -12.24
CA TRP A 90 17.85 17.14 -13.47
C TRP A 90 19.14 17.34 -14.28
N LEU A 91 20.27 17.67 -13.63
CA LEU A 91 21.56 17.81 -14.32
C LEU A 91 21.95 16.50 -15.01
N TRP A 92 21.76 15.36 -14.35
CA TRP A 92 21.97 14.04 -14.95
C TRP A 92 21.06 13.79 -16.15
N SER A 93 19.82 14.26 -16.10
CA SER A 93 18.88 14.12 -17.20
C SER A 93 19.35 14.83 -18.48
N GLN A 94 20.24 15.81 -18.40
CA GLN A 94 20.79 16.50 -19.58
C GLN A 94 21.66 15.59 -20.44
N THR A 95 22.33 14.62 -19.82
CA THR A 95 23.15 13.60 -20.51
C THR A 95 22.79 12.20 -19.99
N PRO A 96 21.66 11.62 -20.43
CA PRO A 96 21.21 10.32 -19.96
C PRO A 96 22.27 9.23 -20.14
N ALA A 97 22.80 8.73 -19.03
CA ALA A 97 23.74 7.61 -18.99
C ALA A 97 23.04 6.32 -18.53
N LEU A 98 23.72 5.17 -18.68
CA LEU A 98 23.25 3.87 -18.17
C LEU A 98 23.43 3.71 -16.65
N GLY A 99 24.16 4.61 -16.00
CA GLY A 99 24.38 4.62 -14.57
C GLY A 99 25.12 5.87 -14.15
N TYR A 100 24.87 6.32 -12.92
CA TYR A 100 25.54 7.45 -12.29
C TYR A 100 26.32 6.98 -11.07
N SER A 101 27.17 7.84 -10.52
CA SER A 101 28.11 7.48 -9.45
C SER A 101 27.45 6.86 -8.22
N ASP A 102 26.24 7.28 -7.89
CA ASP A 102 25.54 6.96 -6.65
C ASP A 102 24.15 6.33 -6.85
N HIS A 103 23.59 6.34 -8.06
CA HIS A 103 22.22 5.88 -8.31
C HIS A 103 22.00 5.25 -9.70
N PRO A 104 20.98 4.38 -9.84
CA PRO A 104 20.54 3.84 -11.12
C PRO A 104 19.96 4.94 -12.03
N PRO A 105 19.96 4.72 -13.36
CA PRO A 105 19.70 5.80 -14.31
C PRO A 105 18.23 6.21 -14.43
N MET A 106 17.32 5.43 -13.84
CA MET A 106 15.89 5.52 -14.13
C MET A 106 15.28 6.88 -13.78
N VAL A 107 15.71 7.51 -12.68
CA VAL A 107 15.26 8.86 -12.30
C VAL A 107 15.63 9.90 -13.35
N ALA A 108 16.86 9.86 -13.86
CA ALA A 108 17.33 10.79 -14.88
C ALA A 108 16.63 10.57 -16.22
N TRP A 109 16.37 9.32 -16.60
CA TRP A 109 15.62 9.00 -17.83
C TRP A 109 14.18 9.49 -17.77
N TRP A 110 13.54 9.34 -16.61
CA TRP A 110 12.19 9.83 -16.37
C TRP A 110 12.13 11.34 -16.50
N ILE A 111 13.04 12.05 -15.83
CA ILE A 111 13.12 13.52 -15.91
C ILE A 111 13.42 13.97 -17.34
N TRP A 112 14.34 13.30 -18.04
CA TRP A 112 14.68 13.61 -19.43
C TRP A 112 13.48 13.48 -20.37
N LEU A 113 12.70 12.41 -20.21
CA LEU A 113 11.52 12.18 -21.04
C LEU A 113 10.45 13.22 -20.74
N SER A 114 10.19 13.52 -19.46
CA SER A 114 9.14 14.45 -19.08
C SER A 114 9.47 15.90 -19.43
N THR A 115 10.72 16.35 -19.29
CA THR A 115 11.14 17.70 -19.68
C THR A 115 11.14 17.89 -21.20
N ARG A 116 11.33 16.83 -21.99
CA ARG A 116 11.16 16.90 -23.45
C ARG A 116 9.70 17.06 -23.89
N VAL A 117 8.76 16.49 -23.15
CA VAL A 117 7.33 16.55 -23.49
C VAL A 117 6.66 17.79 -22.92
N LEU A 118 6.99 18.16 -21.68
CA LEU A 118 6.32 19.23 -20.92
C LEU A 118 7.15 20.52 -20.84
N GLY A 119 8.37 20.51 -21.36
CA GLY A 119 9.33 21.59 -21.26
C GLY A 119 10.19 21.52 -19.99
N ASP A 120 11.27 22.29 -20.02
CA ASP A 120 12.26 22.35 -18.95
C ASP A 120 11.78 23.24 -17.79
N THR A 121 10.87 22.69 -16.98
CA THR A 121 10.22 23.38 -15.87
C THR A 121 10.19 22.48 -14.63
N ALA A 122 9.99 23.07 -13.44
CA ALA A 122 9.84 22.30 -12.20
C ALA A 122 8.70 21.27 -12.27
N ILE A 123 7.62 21.58 -12.98
CA ILE A 123 6.52 20.65 -13.24
C ILE A 123 7.00 19.52 -14.16
N GLY A 124 7.74 19.84 -15.22
CA GLY A 124 8.35 18.85 -16.11
C GLY A 124 9.19 17.84 -15.32
N VAL A 125 10.02 18.30 -14.39
CA VAL A 125 10.85 17.44 -13.52
C VAL A 125 10.00 16.57 -12.59
N ARG A 126 8.93 17.11 -12.01
CA ARG A 126 8.10 16.46 -10.97
C ARG A 126 6.91 15.65 -11.51
N MET A 127 6.61 15.70 -12.80
CA MET A 127 5.51 14.91 -13.35
C MET A 127 5.71 13.39 -13.24
N PRO A 128 6.91 12.83 -13.49
CA PRO A 128 7.16 11.40 -13.31
C PRO A 128 6.80 10.84 -11.92
N PRO A 129 7.27 11.40 -10.77
CA PRO A 129 6.88 10.87 -9.46
C PRO A 129 5.39 11.02 -9.14
N ILE A 130 4.73 12.06 -9.65
CA ILE A 130 3.28 12.23 -9.49
C ILE A 130 2.52 11.12 -10.22
N LEU A 131 2.91 10.85 -11.47
CA LEU A 131 2.30 9.78 -12.27
C LEU A 131 2.64 8.41 -11.70
N SER A 132 3.85 8.21 -11.19
CA SER A 132 4.24 6.94 -10.59
C SER A 132 3.38 6.62 -9.37
N ALA A 133 3.09 7.58 -8.50
CA ALA A 133 2.20 7.38 -7.36
C ALA A 133 0.76 6.96 -7.79
N LEU A 134 0.28 7.45 -8.93
CA LEU A 134 -1.00 7.01 -9.50
C LEU A 134 -0.90 5.58 -10.01
N VAL A 135 0.15 5.24 -10.77
CA VAL A 135 0.38 3.87 -11.27
C VAL A 135 0.55 2.88 -10.12
N THR A 136 1.35 3.21 -9.10
CA THR A 136 1.51 2.40 -7.88
C THR A 136 0.17 2.20 -7.18
N SER A 137 -0.69 3.22 -7.10
CA SER A 137 -2.03 3.08 -6.52
C SER A 137 -2.87 2.03 -7.27
N LEU A 138 -2.77 1.98 -8.61
CA LEU A 138 -3.45 0.96 -9.43
C LEU A 138 -2.81 -0.42 -9.27
N ALA A 139 -1.48 -0.50 -9.15
CA ALA A 139 -0.77 -1.75 -8.90
C ALA A 139 -1.16 -2.34 -7.53
N VAL A 140 -1.14 -1.53 -6.47
CA VAL A 140 -1.59 -1.92 -5.11
C VAL A 140 -3.03 -2.42 -5.13
N PHE A 141 -3.92 -1.76 -5.88
CA PHE A 141 -5.28 -2.25 -6.09
C PHE A 141 -5.30 -3.64 -6.74
N GLY A 142 -4.54 -3.82 -7.82
CA GLY A 142 -4.42 -5.09 -8.54
C GLY A 142 -3.89 -6.21 -7.65
N THR A 143 -2.80 -5.97 -6.93
CA THR A 143 -2.20 -6.91 -5.98
C THR A 143 -3.19 -7.30 -4.88
N ALA A 144 -3.87 -6.32 -4.28
CA ALA A 144 -4.88 -6.60 -3.26
C ALA A 144 -6.10 -7.38 -3.80
N ARG A 145 -6.48 -7.17 -5.07
CA ARG A 145 -7.53 -7.95 -5.76
C ARG A 145 -7.13 -9.40 -6.01
N GLN A 146 -5.84 -9.69 -6.15
CA GLN A 146 -5.32 -11.05 -6.33
C GLN A 146 -5.18 -11.79 -4.99
N LEU A 147 -4.77 -11.09 -3.93
CA LEU A 147 -4.56 -11.70 -2.62
C LEU A 147 -5.85 -11.88 -1.80
N PHE A 148 -6.84 -11.00 -1.98
CA PHE A 148 -8.04 -10.98 -1.13
C PHE A 148 -9.33 -10.97 -1.95
N SER A 149 -10.28 -11.84 -1.55
CA SER A 149 -11.60 -11.93 -2.21
C SER A 149 -12.46 -10.66 -2.07
N PRO A 150 -12.56 -10.01 -0.89
CA PRO A 150 -13.40 -8.81 -0.75
C PRO A 150 -12.84 -7.60 -1.51
N TYR A 151 -13.61 -7.09 -2.48
CA TYR A 151 -13.27 -5.89 -3.26
C TYR A 151 -12.94 -4.66 -2.41
N VAL A 152 -13.60 -4.54 -1.26
CA VAL A 152 -13.39 -3.47 -0.28
C VAL A 152 -11.95 -3.41 0.24
N ILE A 153 -11.28 -4.56 0.39
CA ILE A 153 -9.90 -4.61 0.88
C ILE A 153 -8.95 -3.93 -0.11
N ALA A 154 -9.15 -4.15 -1.41
CA ALA A 154 -8.35 -3.50 -2.43
C ALA A 154 -8.53 -1.97 -2.43
N LEU A 155 -9.77 -1.49 -2.29
CA LEU A 155 -10.03 -0.06 -2.19
C LEU A 155 -9.40 0.55 -0.93
N ARG A 156 -9.47 -0.14 0.21
CA ARG A 156 -8.83 0.29 1.45
C ARG A 156 -7.31 0.32 1.33
N ALA A 157 -6.71 -0.66 0.67
CA ALA A 157 -5.26 -0.70 0.45
C ALA A 157 -4.78 0.55 -0.31
N VAL A 158 -5.49 0.96 -1.36
CA VAL A 158 -5.19 2.19 -2.12
C VAL A 158 -5.31 3.44 -1.26
N LEU A 159 -6.37 3.53 -0.45
CA LEU A 159 -6.58 4.67 0.44
C LEU A 159 -5.49 4.75 1.52
N TRP A 160 -5.12 3.62 2.12
CA TRP A 160 -4.05 3.56 3.11
C TRP A 160 -2.69 3.91 2.50
N PHE A 161 -2.38 3.41 1.31
CA PHE A 161 -1.17 3.77 0.58
C PHE A 161 -1.07 5.29 0.39
N ASN A 162 -2.14 5.95 -0.08
CA ASN A 162 -2.15 7.40 -0.27
C ASN A 162 -2.26 8.21 1.02
N ALA A 163 -2.73 7.61 2.12
CA ALA A 163 -2.78 8.26 3.43
C ALA A 163 -1.40 8.35 4.10
N MET A 164 -0.41 7.58 3.64
CA MET A 164 0.96 7.66 4.14
C MET A 164 1.57 9.00 3.75
N ILE A 165 2.01 9.78 4.76
CA ILE A 165 2.66 11.09 4.56
C ILE A 165 3.85 10.96 3.60
N LEU A 166 4.63 9.89 3.73
CA LEU A 166 5.79 9.64 2.87
C LEU A 166 5.41 9.50 1.39
N ILE A 167 4.27 8.87 1.09
CA ILE A 167 3.74 8.78 -0.28
C ILE A 167 3.21 10.13 -0.75
N GLY A 168 2.58 10.89 0.15
CA GLY A 168 2.12 12.25 -0.14
C GLY A 168 3.26 13.18 -0.56
N VAL A 169 4.30 13.28 0.28
CA VAL A 169 5.46 14.17 0.06
C VAL A 169 6.39 13.60 -1.01
N GLY A 170 6.70 12.31 -0.96
CA GLY A 170 7.62 11.65 -1.89
C GLY A 170 7.12 11.66 -3.34
N ALA A 171 5.80 11.71 -3.57
CA ALA A 171 5.25 11.85 -4.92
C ALA A 171 5.40 13.27 -5.51
N ILE A 172 5.76 14.27 -4.71
CA ILE A 172 5.91 15.68 -5.15
C ILE A 172 7.38 15.99 -5.46
N PHE A 173 8.32 15.26 -4.88
CA PHE A 173 9.76 15.42 -5.13
C PHE A 173 10.27 14.36 -6.11
N SER A 174 11.18 14.76 -6.98
CA SER A 174 11.80 13.85 -7.96
C SER A 174 13.00 13.14 -7.35
N THR A 175 12.75 12.02 -6.68
CA THR A 175 13.80 11.16 -6.11
C THR A 175 13.80 9.77 -6.77
N PRO A 176 14.89 8.99 -6.62
CA PRO A 176 14.97 7.60 -7.09
C PRO A 176 13.95 6.67 -6.43
N ASP A 177 13.29 7.09 -5.34
CA ASP A 177 12.28 6.32 -4.63
C ASP A 177 10.98 6.17 -5.43
N ALA A 178 10.65 7.15 -6.27
CA ALA A 178 9.46 7.12 -7.10
C ALA A 178 9.48 5.97 -8.13
N PRO A 179 10.56 5.79 -8.91
CA PRO A 179 10.66 4.63 -9.78
C PRO A 179 10.75 3.32 -8.99
N SER A 180 11.52 3.25 -7.90
CA SER A 180 11.63 2.00 -7.13
C SER A 180 10.27 1.57 -6.55
N THR A 181 9.52 2.50 -5.94
CA THR A 181 8.20 2.21 -5.37
C THR A 181 7.19 1.78 -6.44
N MET A 182 7.30 2.29 -7.67
CA MET A 182 6.40 1.90 -8.76
C MET A 182 6.67 0.49 -9.28
N PHE A 183 7.94 0.11 -9.46
CA PHE A 183 8.29 -1.21 -9.99
C PHE A 183 8.28 -2.34 -8.96
N TRP A 184 8.20 -2.02 -7.67
CA TRP A 184 8.10 -3.00 -6.57
C TRP A 184 6.67 -3.29 -6.09
N ALA A 185 5.65 -2.59 -6.60
CA ALA A 185 4.25 -2.72 -6.19
C ALA A 185 3.46 -3.78 -6.98
#